data_AF-A0A9P1I535-F1
#
_entry.id   AF-A0A9P1I535-F1
#
_cell.length_a   1.000
_cell.length_b   1.000
_cell.length_c   1.000
_cell.angle_alpha   90.00
_cell.angle_beta   90.00
_cell.angle_gamma   90.00
#
_symmetry.space_group_name_H-M   'P 1'
#
loop_
_entity.id
_entity.type
_entity.pdbx_description
1 polymer ?
#
loop_
_entity_poly.entity_id
_entity_poly.type
_entity_poly.pdbx_seq_one_letter_code
_entity_poly.pdbx_strand_id
1 'polypeptide(L)'
;MSNNPVLMREVRLFDNHSEREQMENLSELFAVLNALECLEKMFSRDHVSADEYKTECFKLIDQYKVAMRLVQGATNVEEFAKKYRLHCPAALERIREGRPITVKDDQGNILKNIASIVEIFITCCDQLKLNVRAVDDLYPYINDLYNAINATESICQTTLRSYVESQKMARSPFINGRF
;
A
#
# COMPACT_ATOMS: atom_id res chain seq x y z
N MET A 1 -42.94 37.88 14.58
CA MET A 1 -41.88 36.98 14.10
C MET A 1 -40.64 37.82 13.90
N SER A 2 -39.58 37.58 14.67
CA SER A 2 -38.37 38.39 14.65
C SER A 2 -37.65 38.23 13.31
N ASN A 3 -37.43 39.34 12.62
CA ASN A 3 -36.82 39.38 11.29
C ASN A 3 -35.32 39.10 11.44
N ASN A 4 -34.87 37.85 11.22
CA ASN A 4 -33.46 37.48 11.35
C ASN A 4 -32.75 37.64 9.99
N PRO A 5 -31.91 38.68 9.80
CA PRO A 5 -31.26 38.97 8.52
C PRO A 5 -30.28 37.89 8.07
N VAL A 6 -29.80 37.04 9.00
CA VAL A 6 -28.91 35.91 8.68
C VAL A 6 -29.64 34.86 7.84
N LEU A 7 -30.95 34.68 8.04
CA LEU A 7 -31.78 33.74 7.28
C LEU A 7 -32.14 34.25 5.87
N MET A 8 -31.92 35.54 5.60
CA MET A 8 -32.21 36.16 4.29
C MET A 8 -31.01 36.17 3.34
N ARG A 9 -29.85 35.68 3.78
CA ARG A 9 -28.64 35.63 2.98
C ARG A 9 -28.41 34.21 2.49
N GLU A 10 -28.03 34.07 1.21
CA GLU A 10 -27.61 32.80 0.64
C GLU A 10 -26.36 32.28 1.37
N VAL A 11 -26.42 31.03 1.82
CA VAL A 11 -25.31 30.36 2.50
C VAL A 11 -24.31 29.93 1.45
N ARG A 12 -23.05 30.36 1.61
CA ARG A 12 -21.94 29.96 0.75
C ARG A 12 -21.18 28.80 1.36
N LEU A 13 -20.65 27.93 0.51
CA LEU A 13 -19.89 26.76 0.95
C LEU A 13 -18.50 27.13 1.50
N PHE A 14 -17.93 28.24 1.04
CA PHE A 14 -16.65 28.79 1.48
C PHE A 14 -16.69 30.32 1.34
N ASP A 15 -15.92 31.01 2.18
CA ASP A 15 -15.77 32.47 2.13
C ASP A 15 -14.36 32.91 1.68
N ASN A 16 -13.37 32.01 1.71
CA ASN A 16 -11.99 32.30 1.31
C ASN A 16 -11.35 31.17 0.48
N HIS A 17 -10.18 31.45 -0.11
CA HIS A 17 -9.44 30.50 -0.96
C HIS A 17 -9.02 29.23 -0.20
N SER A 18 -8.60 29.35 1.06
CA SER A 18 -8.14 28.21 1.85
C SER A 18 -9.29 27.26 2.18
N GLU A 19 -10.45 27.78 2.56
CA GLU A 19 -11.67 27.00 2.77
C GLU A 19 -12.13 26.29 1.49
N ARG A 20 -12.03 26.98 0.35
CA ARG A 20 -12.33 26.38 -0.96
C ARG A 20 -11.42 25.19 -1.24
N GLU A 21 -10.12 25.36 -1.08
CA GLU A 21 -9.13 24.28 -1.29
C GLU A 21 -9.38 23.10 -0.34
N GLN A 22 -9.70 23.37 0.93
CA GLN A 22 -10.07 22.32 1.87
C GLN A 22 -11.36 21.61 1.44
N MET A 23 -12.35 22.33 0.91
CA MET A 23 -13.57 21.74 0.39
C MET A 23 -13.31 20.87 -0.85
N GLU A 24 -12.41 21.30 -1.74
CA GLU A 24 -11.97 20.53 -2.90
C GLU A 24 -11.30 19.22 -2.46
N ASN A 25 -10.37 19.27 -1.49
CA ASN A 25 -9.74 18.08 -0.92
C ASN A 25 -10.74 17.11 -0.26
N LEU A 26 -11.72 17.65 0.50
CA LEU A 26 -12.79 16.86 1.09
C LEU A 26 -13.67 16.20 0.01
N SER A 27 -13.97 16.93 -1.05
CA SER A 27 -14.78 16.43 -2.16
C SER A 27 -14.07 15.31 -2.93
N GLU A 28 -12.75 15.42 -3.11
CA GLU A 28 -11.93 14.39 -3.76
C GLU A 28 -11.91 13.11 -2.94
N LEU A 29 -11.68 13.21 -1.61
CA LEU A 29 -11.73 12.04 -0.73
C LEU A 29 -13.11 11.37 -0.78
N PHE A 30 -14.18 12.16 -0.75
CA PHE A 30 -15.55 11.64 -0.87
C PHE A 30 -15.78 10.91 -2.21
N ALA A 31 -15.32 11.51 -3.31
CA ALA A 31 -15.45 10.96 -4.66
C ALA A 31 -14.71 9.63 -4.79
N VAL A 32 -13.46 9.55 -4.34
CA VAL A 32 -12.65 8.32 -4.38
C VAL A 32 -13.29 7.19 -3.58
N LEU A 33 -13.77 7.48 -2.35
CA LEU A 33 -14.44 6.47 -1.52
C LEU A 33 -15.72 5.95 -2.17
N ASN A 34 -16.52 6.85 -2.76
CA ASN A 34 -17.74 6.47 -3.46
C ASN A 34 -17.45 5.67 -4.75
N ALA A 35 -16.39 6.04 -5.49
CA ALA A 35 -15.95 5.32 -6.67
C ALA A 35 -15.47 3.90 -6.31
N LEU A 36 -14.70 3.74 -5.24
CA LEU A 36 -14.25 2.44 -4.75
C LEU A 36 -15.43 1.55 -4.33
N GLU A 37 -16.42 2.10 -3.62
CA GLU A 37 -17.65 1.39 -3.27
C GLU A 37 -18.44 0.93 -4.50
N CYS A 38 -18.49 1.78 -5.54
CA CYS A 38 -19.14 1.44 -6.81
C CYS A 38 -18.39 0.32 -7.53
N LEU A 39 -17.06 0.41 -7.61
CA LEU A 39 -16.20 -0.60 -8.22
C LEU A 39 -16.39 -1.97 -7.56
N GLU A 40 -16.40 -2.03 -6.22
CA GLU A 40 -16.67 -3.27 -5.47
C GLU A 40 -18.03 -3.88 -5.84
N LYS A 41 -19.07 -3.05 -5.92
CA LYS A 41 -20.42 -3.52 -6.29
C LYS A 41 -20.48 -4.02 -7.73
N MET A 42 -19.83 -3.32 -8.66
CA MET A 42 -19.78 -3.73 -10.06
C MET A 42 -19.03 -5.06 -10.21
N PHE A 43 -17.89 -5.22 -9.54
CA PHE A 43 -17.15 -6.48 -9.53
C PHE A 43 -17.97 -7.63 -8.92
N SER A 44 -18.66 -7.40 -7.79
CA SER A 44 -19.53 -8.42 -7.16
C SER A 44 -20.72 -8.87 -8.02
N ARG A 45 -21.06 -8.12 -9.07
CA ARG A 45 -22.14 -8.39 -10.03
C ARG A 45 -21.60 -8.85 -11.39
N ASP A 46 -20.32 -9.21 -11.46
CA ASP A 46 -19.63 -9.65 -12.68
C ASP A 46 -19.72 -8.64 -13.84
N HIS A 47 -19.82 -7.34 -13.54
CA HIS A 47 -19.83 -6.28 -14.56
C HIS A 47 -18.44 -5.85 -15.02
N VAL A 48 -17.38 -6.25 -14.30
CA VAL A 48 -15.99 -5.88 -14.58
C VAL A 48 -15.13 -7.15 -14.46
N SER A 49 -14.17 -7.33 -15.36
CA SER A 49 -13.25 -8.46 -15.30
C SER A 49 -12.31 -8.36 -14.09
N ALA A 50 -11.74 -9.50 -13.66
CA ALA A 50 -10.83 -9.53 -12.51
C ALA A 50 -9.57 -8.67 -12.71
N ASP A 51 -9.03 -8.63 -13.93
CA ASP A 51 -7.81 -7.87 -14.25
C ASP A 51 -8.05 -6.36 -14.27
N GLU A 52 -9.17 -5.93 -14.87
CA GLU A 52 -9.59 -4.53 -14.86
C GLU A 52 -9.91 -4.06 -13.44
N TYR A 53 -10.68 -4.86 -12.69
CA TYR A 53 -10.99 -4.59 -11.28
C TYR A 53 -9.71 -4.43 -10.45
N LYS A 54 -8.75 -5.35 -10.59
CA LYS A 54 -7.48 -5.30 -9.84
C LYS A 54 -6.75 -3.99 -10.13
N THR A 55 -6.64 -3.62 -11.40
CA THR A 55 -5.93 -2.42 -11.84
C THR A 55 -6.58 -1.15 -11.30
N GLU A 56 -7.90 -1.03 -11.43
CA GLU A 56 -8.63 0.16 -10.97
C GLU A 56 -8.72 0.23 -9.44
N CYS A 57 -8.86 -0.89 -8.76
CA CYS A 57 -8.89 -0.95 -7.30
C CYS A 57 -7.57 -0.46 -6.70
N PHE A 58 -6.41 -0.88 -7.25
CA PHE A 58 -5.12 -0.36 -6.78
C PHE A 58 -4.98 1.15 -7.00
N LYS A 59 -5.39 1.66 -8.17
CA LYS A 59 -5.38 3.10 -8.45
C LYS A 59 -6.22 3.88 -7.45
N LEU A 60 -7.45 3.44 -7.18
CA LEU A 60 -8.36 4.08 -6.23
C LEU A 60 -7.83 4.02 -4.79
N ILE A 61 -7.22 2.91 -4.39
CA ILE A 61 -6.59 2.79 -3.06
C ILE A 61 -5.42 3.79 -2.92
N ASP A 62 -4.60 3.95 -3.95
CA ASP A 62 -3.49 4.91 -3.91
C ASP A 62 -3.97 6.36 -3.93
N GLN A 63 -5.00 6.67 -4.73
CA GLN A 63 -5.67 7.97 -4.71
C GLN A 63 -6.27 8.28 -3.33
N TYR A 64 -6.90 7.30 -2.69
CA TYR A 64 -7.41 7.43 -1.32
C TYR A 64 -6.30 7.81 -0.35
N LYS A 65 -5.14 7.11 -0.40
CA LYS A 65 -4.01 7.40 0.49
C LYS A 65 -3.51 8.84 0.32
N VAL A 66 -3.50 9.35 -0.91
CA VAL A 66 -3.11 10.74 -1.21
C VAL A 66 -4.18 11.71 -0.68
N ALA A 67 -5.44 11.51 -1.05
CA ALA A 67 -6.54 12.37 -0.64
C ALA A 67 -6.69 12.47 0.89
N MET A 68 -6.52 11.34 1.60
CA MET A 68 -6.58 11.30 3.06
C MET A 68 -5.47 12.14 3.73
N ARG A 69 -4.31 12.31 3.08
CA ARG A 69 -3.23 13.17 3.60
C ARG A 69 -3.46 14.65 3.37
N LEU A 70 -4.28 15.01 2.38
CA LEU A 70 -4.58 16.40 2.01
C LEU A 70 -5.74 16.99 2.83
N VAL A 71 -6.64 16.14 3.31
CA VAL A 71 -7.77 16.55 4.15
C VAL A 71 -7.30 16.90 5.55
N GLN A 72 -7.58 18.13 5.99
CA GLN A 72 -7.31 18.55 7.36
C GLN A 72 -8.44 18.10 8.31
N GLY A 73 -8.08 17.56 9.47
CA GLY A 73 -9.01 17.26 10.56
C GLY A 73 -9.80 15.95 10.44
N ALA A 74 -9.56 15.13 9.41
CA ALA A 74 -10.02 13.73 9.38
C ALA A 74 -8.93 12.83 9.96
N THR A 75 -9.18 12.25 11.13
CA THR A 75 -8.22 11.36 11.82
C THR A 75 -8.25 9.94 11.28
N ASN A 76 -9.44 9.46 10.88
CA ASN A 76 -9.63 8.17 10.23
C ASN A 76 -10.76 8.25 9.19
N VAL A 77 -10.80 7.27 8.29
CA VAL A 77 -11.75 7.21 7.18
C VAL A 77 -13.18 6.90 7.66
N GLU A 78 -13.32 6.17 8.75
CA GLU A 78 -14.61 5.83 9.35
C GLU A 78 -15.33 7.05 9.93
N GLU A 79 -14.60 7.94 10.61
CA GLU A 79 -15.10 9.22 11.09
C GLU A 79 -15.52 10.13 9.94
N PHE A 80 -14.72 10.17 8.86
CA PHE A 80 -15.06 10.90 7.65
C PHE A 80 -16.38 10.38 7.05
N ALA A 81 -16.47 9.07 6.83
CA ALA A 81 -17.66 8.43 6.27
C ALA A 81 -18.90 8.69 7.13
N LYS A 82 -18.77 8.63 8.47
CA LYS A 82 -19.86 8.94 9.40
C LYS A 82 -20.26 10.42 9.35
N LYS A 83 -19.28 11.34 9.37
CA LYS A 83 -19.50 12.80 9.37
C LYS A 83 -20.25 13.25 8.12
N TYR A 84 -19.87 12.74 6.95
CA TYR A 84 -20.47 13.09 5.67
C TYR A 84 -21.57 12.13 5.22
N ARG A 85 -21.97 11.19 6.09
CA ARG A 85 -23.03 10.19 5.84
C ARG A 85 -22.79 9.36 4.57
N LEU A 86 -21.53 9.05 4.29
CA LEU A 86 -21.13 8.21 3.18
C LEU A 86 -21.28 6.73 3.59
N HIS A 87 -22.17 6.01 2.90
CA HIS A 87 -22.39 4.59 3.13
C HIS A 87 -21.53 3.75 2.18
N CYS A 88 -20.31 3.44 2.61
CA CYS A 88 -19.31 2.73 1.80
C CYS A 88 -18.65 1.51 2.52
N PRO A 89 -19.43 0.53 3.00
CA PRO A 89 -18.89 -0.58 3.78
C PRO A 89 -17.88 -1.44 3.00
N ALA A 90 -18.08 -1.66 1.70
CA ALA A 90 -17.15 -2.47 0.90
C ALA A 90 -15.83 -1.72 0.69
N ALA A 91 -15.90 -0.42 0.39
CA ALA A 91 -14.71 0.43 0.28
C ALA A 91 -13.89 0.46 1.57
N LEU A 92 -14.55 0.55 2.73
CA LEU A 92 -13.87 0.55 4.04
C LEU A 92 -13.11 -0.75 4.29
N GLU A 93 -13.70 -1.91 3.96
CA GLU A 93 -13.00 -3.20 4.06
C GLU A 93 -11.79 -3.27 3.13
N ARG A 94 -11.92 -2.81 1.87
CA ARG A 94 -10.79 -2.78 0.92
C ARG A 94 -9.67 -1.87 1.38
N ILE A 95 -10.00 -0.71 1.93
CA ILE A 95 -9.02 0.24 2.48
C ILE A 95 -8.30 -0.36 3.67
N ARG A 96 -9.01 -1.08 4.55
CA ARG A 96 -8.43 -1.78 5.69
C ARG A 96 -7.44 -2.87 5.26
N GLU A 97 -7.78 -3.63 4.23
CA GLU A 97 -6.89 -4.65 3.67
C GLU A 97 -5.75 -4.05 2.83
N GLY A 98 -5.96 -2.87 2.24
CA GLY A 98 -5.00 -2.17 1.40
C GLY A 98 -4.79 -2.81 0.02
N ARG A 99 -5.65 -3.75 -0.39
CA ARG A 99 -5.54 -4.50 -1.64
C ARG A 99 -6.90 -4.98 -2.19
N PRO A 100 -6.99 -5.29 -3.49
CA PRO A 100 -8.21 -5.86 -4.10
C PRO A 100 -8.55 -7.24 -3.55
N ILE A 101 -9.83 -7.60 -3.47
CA ILE A 101 -10.29 -8.89 -2.89
C ILE A 101 -9.77 -10.12 -3.63
N THR A 102 -9.45 -9.97 -4.91
CA THR A 102 -8.89 -11.03 -5.76
C THR A 102 -7.43 -11.35 -5.43
N VAL A 103 -6.72 -10.41 -4.81
CA VAL A 103 -5.33 -10.59 -4.39
C VAL A 103 -5.34 -11.22 -2.99
N LYS A 104 -5.29 -12.55 -2.95
CA LYS A 104 -4.96 -13.28 -1.72
C LYS A 104 -3.51 -12.99 -1.35
N ASP A 105 -3.17 -13.10 -0.06
CA ASP A 105 -1.81 -12.87 0.45
C ASP A 105 -0.77 -13.51 -0.47
N ASP A 106 0.00 -12.67 -1.15
CA ASP A 106 1.18 -13.07 -1.90
C ASP A 106 2.26 -13.63 -0.99
N GLN A 107 2.03 -13.78 0.32
CA GLN A 107 2.92 -14.46 1.24
C GLN A 107 3.36 -15.83 0.73
N GLY A 108 2.46 -16.57 0.06
CA GLY A 108 2.80 -17.83 -0.60
C GLY A 108 3.77 -17.63 -1.78
N ASN A 109 3.62 -16.57 -2.57
CA ASN A 109 4.52 -16.22 -3.67
C ASN A 109 5.84 -15.65 -3.16
N ILE A 110 5.83 -14.87 -2.08
CA ILE A 110 7.01 -14.33 -1.41
C ILE A 110 7.85 -15.47 -0.85
N LEU A 111 7.23 -16.41 -0.12
CA LEU A 111 7.94 -17.58 0.42
C LEU A 111 8.48 -18.48 -0.68
N LYS A 112 7.75 -18.64 -1.80
CA LYS A 112 8.24 -19.34 -2.99
C LYS A 112 9.43 -18.62 -3.64
N ASN A 113 9.37 -17.30 -3.78
CA ASN A 113 10.45 -16.50 -4.35
C ASN A 113 11.69 -16.56 -3.46
N ILE A 114 11.53 -16.46 -2.14
CA ILE A 114 12.62 -16.63 -1.17
C ILE A 114 13.21 -18.04 -1.28
N ALA A 115 12.39 -19.08 -1.34
CA ALA A 115 12.86 -20.45 -1.48
C ALA A 115 13.68 -20.64 -2.77
N SER A 116 13.21 -20.10 -3.89
CA SER A 116 13.92 -20.12 -5.18
C SER A 116 15.26 -19.39 -5.13
N ILE A 117 15.31 -18.19 -4.52
CA ILE A 117 16.56 -17.45 -4.33
C ILE A 117 17.56 -18.25 -3.49
N VAL A 118 17.11 -18.84 -2.38
CA VAL A 118 17.95 -19.64 -1.49
C VAL A 118 18.48 -20.89 -2.21
N GLU A 119 17.64 -21.56 -3.00
CA GLU A 119 18.01 -22.73 -3.80
C GLU A 119 19.11 -22.40 -4.83
N ILE A 120 18.95 -21.31 -5.59
CA ILE A 120 19.95 -20.88 -6.58
C ILE A 120 21.24 -20.45 -5.89
N PHE A 121 21.15 -19.75 -4.75
CA PHE A 121 22.32 -19.33 -3.98
C PHE A 121 23.13 -20.53 -3.45
N ILE A 122 22.46 -21.52 -2.86
CA ILE A 122 23.11 -22.76 -2.38
C ILE A 122 23.79 -23.47 -3.55
N THR A 123 23.09 -23.61 -4.67
CA THR A 123 23.61 -24.23 -5.89
C THR A 123 24.88 -23.53 -6.38
N CYS A 124 24.86 -22.20 -6.48
CA CYS A 124 26.03 -21.41 -6.87
C CYS A 124 27.21 -21.61 -5.89
N CYS A 125 26.93 -21.65 -4.59
CA CYS A 125 27.93 -21.88 -3.56
C CYS A 125 28.54 -23.29 -3.63
N ASP A 126 27.74 -24.31 -3.94
CA ASP A 126 28.22 -25.68 -4.07
C ASP A 126 29.10 -25.87 -5.32
N GLN A 127 28.80 -25.21 -6.43
CA GLN A 127 29.69 -25.16 -7.61
C GLN A 127 31.07 -24.60 -7.26
N LEU A 128 31.12 -23.52 -6.46
CA LEU A 128 32.38 -22.95 -5.99
C LEU A 128 33.15 -23.92 -5.07
N LYS A 129 32.46 -24.65 -4.20
CA LYS A 129 33.08 -25.69 -3.34
C LYS A 129 33.65 -26.85 -4.16
N LEU A 130 33.03 -27.18 -5.30
CA LEU A 130 33.52 -28.18 -6.25
C LEU A 130 34.70 -27.68 -7.10
N ASN A 131 35.26 -26.49 -6.80
CA ASN A 131 36.33 -25.84 -7.57
C ASN A 131 35.95 -25.51 -9.03
N VAL A 132 34.66 -25.34 -9.33
CA VAL A 132 34.26 -24.73 -10.60
C VAL A 132 34.69 -23.28 -10.60
N ARG A 133 35.54 -22.90 -11.56
CA ARG A 133 36.11 -21.54 -11.68
C ARG A 133 35.97 -20.93 -13.06
N ALA A 134 35.50 -21.70 -14.05
CA ALA A 134 35.28 -21.15 -15.38
C ALA A 134 34.10 -20.17 -15.32
N VAL A 135 34.27 -19.02 -15.98
CA VAL A 135 33.24 -17.97 -16.01
C VAL A 135 31.98 -18.48 -16.70
N ASP A 136 32.13 -19.23 -17.79
CA ASP A 136 31.01 -19.78 -18.56
C ASP A 136 30.16 -20.77 -17.74
N ASP A 137 30.79 -21.47 -16.79
CA ASP A 137 30.11 -22.42 -15.91
C ASP A 137 29.41 -21.74 -14.72
N LEU A 138 29.94 -20.60 -14.23
CA LEU A 138 29.37 -19.87 -13.09
C LEU A 138 28.32 -18.82 -13.50
N TYR A 139 28.47 -18.24 -14.69
CA TYR A 139 27.63 -17.13 -15.16
C TYR A 139 26.13 -17.45 -15.17
N PRO A 140 25.66 -18.64 -15.60
CA PRO A 140 24.23 -18.96 -15.58
C PRO A 140 23.61 -18.86 -14.19
N TYR A 141 24.26 -19.42 -13.17
CA TYR A 141 23.76 -19.41 -11.78
C TYR A 141 23.75 -17.99 -11.19
N ILE A 142 24.76 -17.18 -11.49
CA ILE A 142 24.85 -15.80 -11.01
C ILE A 142 23.79 -14.93 -11.70
N ASN A 143 23.59 -15.10 -13.01
CA ASN A 143 22.58 -14.38 -13.77
C ASN A 143 21.16 -14.75 -13.30
N ASP A 144 20.89 -16.03 -13.05
CA ASP A 144 19.60 -16.49 -12.55
C ASP A 144 19.34 -15.99 -11.12
N LEU A 145 20.37 -15.97 -10.27
CA LEU A 145 20.29 -15.38 -8.93
C LEU A 145 20.00 -13.88 -8.98
N TYR A 146 20.68 -13.15 -9.86
CA TYR A 146 20.47 -11.72 -10.07
C TYR A 146 19.04 -11.42 -10.53
N ASN A 147 18.52 -12.20 -11.49
CA ASN A 147 17.16 -12.05 -11.97
C ASN A 147 16.12 -12.38 -10.90
N ALA A 148 16.34 -13.43 -10.11
CA ALA A 148 15.44 -13.82 -9.01
C ALA A 148 15.39 -12.77 -7.89
N ILE A 149 16.53 -12.16 -7.56
CA ILE A 149 16.61 -11.07 -6.58
C ILE A 149 15.87 -9.82 -7.10
N ASN A 150 16.09 -9.44 -8.36
CA ASN A 150 15.44 -8.26 -8.94
C ASN A 150 13.93 -8.42 -9.10
N ALA A 151 13.44 -9.63 -9.38
CA ALA A 151 12.01 -9.93 -9.35
C ALA A 151 11.37 -9.74 -7.96
N THR A 152 12.21 -9.68 -6.91
CA THR A 152 11.80 -9.53 -5.50
C THR A 152 12.02 -8.10 -4.97
N GLU A 153 12.53 -7.15 -5.77
CA GLU A 153 12.82 -5.78 -5.31
C GLU A 153 11.60 -4.96 -4.86
N SER A 154 10.37 -5.37 -5.20
CA SER A 154 9.15 -4.78 -4.61
C SER A 154 8.95 -5.14 -3.12
N ILE A 155 9.64 -6.17 -2.62
CA ILE A 155 9.50 -6.73 -1.26
C ILE A 155 10.62 -6.22 -0.32
N CYS A 156 11.72 -5.70 -0.86
CA CYS A 156 12.98 -5.56 -0.11
C CYS A 156 13.08 -4.33 0.82
N GLN A 157 12.27 -3.28 0.68
CA GLN A 157 12.49 -2.10 1.53
C GLN A 157 12.00 -2.25 2.97
N THR A 158 10.89 -2.95 3.21
CA THR A 158 10.27 -3.00 4.55
C THR A 158 10.81 -4.16 5.38
N THR A 159 11.02 -5.32 4.76
CA THR A 159 11.43 -6.55 5.46
C THR A 159 12.92 -6.58 5.78
N LEU A 160 13.80 -6.13 4.88
CA LEU A 160 15.24 -6.00 5.20
C LEU A 160 15.48 -4.92 6.25
N ARG A 161 14.74 -3.80 6.21
CA ARG A 161 14.90 -2.73 7.20
C ARG A 161 14.55 -3.21 8.61
N SER A 162 13.42 -3.89 8.77
CA SER A 162 13.02 -4.47 10.06
C SER A 162 13.97 -5.58 10.54
N TYR A 163 14.48 -6.42 9.63
CA TYR A 163 15.48 -7.44 9.97
C TYR A 163 16.84 -6.83 10.36
N VAL A 164 17.35 -5.86 9.60
CA VAL A 164 18.60 -5.14 9.92
C VAL A 164 18.48 -4.34 11.22
N GLU A 165 17.32 -3.72 11.49
CA GLU A 165 17.04 -3.05 12.76
C GLU A 165 17.01 -4.04 13.93
N SER A 166 16.40 -5.22 13.75
CA SER A 166 16.39 -6.30 14.75
C SER A 166 17.82 -6.82 15.04
N GLN A 167 18.66 -6.94 14.01
CA GLN A 167 20.06 -7.36 14.16
C GLN A 167 20.95 -6.26 14.80
N LYS A 168 20.64 -4.97 14.61
CA LYS A 168 21.30 -3.86 15.30
C LYS A 168 20.97 -3.84 16.80
N MET A 169 19.72 -4.14 17.18
CA MET A 169 19.33 -4.25 18.59
C MET A 169 19.99 -5.44 19.28
N ALA A 170 20.15 -6.58 18.59
CA ALA A 170 20.82 -7.75 19.14
C ALA A 170 22.33 -7.57 19.39
N ARG A 171 22.98 -6.56 18.79
CA ARG A 171 24.41 -6.27 18.96
C ARG A 171 24.76 -5.23 20.03
N SER A 172 23.78 -4.68 20.74
CA SER A 172 24.02 -3.69 21.81
C SER A 172 23.71 -4.27 23.20
N PRO A 173 24.61 -5.11 23.76
CA PRO A 173 24.87 -4.94 25.20
C PRO A 173 26.30 -5.34 25.59
N PHE A 174 27.36 -4.59 25.28
CA PHE A 174 28.67 -4.74 25.96
C PHE A 174 29.57 -3.50 25.82
N ILE A 175 29.11 -2.31 26.19
CA ILE A 175 30.03 -1.23 26.59
C ILE A 175 29.35 -0.34 27.64
N ASN A 176 29.33 -0.79 28.89
CA ASN A 176 29.34 0.11 30.06
C ASN A 176 29.56 -0.71 31.34
N GLY A 177 30.77 -1.28 31.45
CA GLY A 177 31.35 -1.68 32.71
C GLY A 177 32.46 -0.70 33.04
N ARG A 178 32.25 0.13 34.06
CA ARG A 178 33.24 1.03 34.66
C ARG A 178 34.50 0.26 35.04
N PHE A 179 35.67 0.79 34.67
CA PHE A 179 36.86 0.78 35.52
C PHE A 179 36.95 2.14 36.20
#